data_AF-J3L8U9-F1
#
_entry.id   AF-J3L8U9-F1
#
_cell.length_a   1.000
_cell.length_b   1.000
_cell.length_c   1.000
_cell.angle_alpha   90.00
_cell.angle_beta   90.00
_cell.angle_gamma   90.00
#
_symmetry.space_group_name_H-M   'P 1'
#
loop_
_entity.id
_entity.type
_entity.pdbx_description
1 polymer ?
#
loop_
_entity_poly.entity_id
_entity_poly.type
_entity_poly.pdbx_seq_one_letter_code
_entity_poly.pdbx_strand_id
1 'polypeptide(L)'
;MAPATKRPCRSHISQATAVYSAEYLFAHASIAMHAVSCLRSLGSNRAKQRQSMRRLGVALAALLVVACQLSLVTMAAAQLSPPPPPDEQYEDPPMVGLPVTSPPPGEYDSPESPLPDSPPSPEPETPELAPPTPSQQQQQQPWQAPLPPRREPAPPRTVVPPQEPAWSSTPPPPATRVINYTATGCTTMLVFGDSTVDPGNNNRLQTAVKANFLPYGVNFLGGRPTGRFSNGRLITDILAEKLGIARSIPGFRDARLRSGQLRRGVSFASAGSGYDETTARRSNALSFPNQIEDLWLYKRNLQRLVGRRRAEQLVRRATFVVSAGTTDLLFHYLASNQSAVESGPLYENQLITRVANYTQVMATLGGRRFVFVGVPPIGCLPIVRTLLGTGTTRCHENMNLQATSFNDKLVEVVRLLKNQPDIRATFIDTYTIIGKATINPNNYGLTETSRGCCGTGVIEVGQTCRGRKTCTHPSKYMYWDAAHHTERMNQIITDEAIMNSIGEIYV
;
A
#
# COMPACT_ATOMS: atom_id res chain seq x y z
N MET A 1 -56.84 34.61 3.07
CA MET A 1 -55.44 35.04 3.30
C MET A 1 -54.50 34.11 2.52
N ALA A 2 -53.21 34.46 2.45
CA ALA A 2 -52.13 33.94 1.58
C ALA A 2 -51.88 32.40 1.62
N PRO A 3 -51.10 31.82 0.68
CA PRO A 3 -51.32 30.47 0.16
C PRO A 3 -50.45 29.35 0.78
N ALA A 4 -50.93 28.12 0.65
CA ALA A 4 -50.14 26.91 0.90
C ALA A 4 -49.08 26.70 -0.20
N THR A 5 -47.80 26.82 0.17
CA THR A 5 -46.67 26.58 -0.74
C THR A 5 -46.34 25.09 -0.84
N LYS A 6 -46.57 24.48 -2.02
CA LYS A 6 -46.00 23.17 -2.34
C LYS A 6 -44.48 23.28 -2.46
N ARG A 7 -43.72 22.73 -1.52
CA ARG A 7 -42.27 22.49 -1.69
C ARG A 7 -42.05 21.20 -2.49
N PRO A 8 -41.34 21.22 -3.63
CA PRO A 8 -40.97 20.01 -4.33
C PRO A 8 -39.63 19.46 -3.81
N CYS A 9 -39.62 18.24 -3.27
CA CYS A 9 -38.40 17.44 -3.11
C CYS A 9 -37.91 16.94 -4.49
N ARG A 10 -37.39 17.88 -5.30
CA ARG A 10 -36.78 17.63 -6.61
C ARG A 10 -35.60 18.58 -6.86
N SER A 11 -34.71 18.71 -5.86
CA SER A 11 -33.52 19.58 -5.93
C SER A 11 -32.21 18.81 -5.85
N HIS A 12 -32.00 17.91 -4.88
CA HIS A 12 -30.65 17.42 -4.57
C HIS A 12 -29.97 16.57 -5.67
N ILE A 13 -30.69 15.70 -6.38
CA ILE A 13 -30.11 14.94 -7.50
C ILE A 13 -29.84 15.86 -8.70
N SER A 14 -30.78 16.76 -9.02
CA SER A 14 -30.63 17.70 -10.15
C SER A 14 -29.57 18.77 -9.89
N GLN A 15 -29.38 19.21 -8.65
CA GLN A 15 -28.32 20.14 -8.28
C GLN A 15 -26.96 19.43 -8.26
N ALA A 16 -26.87 18.17 -7.82
CA ALA A 16 -25.63 17.41 -7.90
C ALA A 16 -25.17 17.25 -9.37
N THR A 17 -26.05 16.86 -10.29
CA THR A 17 -25.70 16.78 -11.72
C THR A 17 -25.49 18.16 -12.37
N ALA A 18 -26.28 19.18 -12.00
CA ALA A 18 -26.10 20.53 -12.53
C ALA A 18 -24.76 21.16 -12.09
N VAL A 19 -24.39 21.05 -10.81
CA VAL A 19 -23.09 21.54 -10.30
C VAL A 19 -21.94 20.78 -10.94
N TYR A 20 -22.03 19.44 -11.04
CA TYR A 20 -21.06 18.64 -11.80
C TYR A 20 -20.89 19.11 -13.25
N SER A 21 -22.00 19.44 -13.94
CA SER A 21 -21.96 19.91 -15.32
C SER A 21 -21.45 21.35 -15.45
N ALA A 22 -21.77 22.23 -14.51
CA ALA A 22 -21.37 23.63 -14.51
C ALA A 22 -19.86 23.79 -14.24
N GLU A 23 -19.32 23.10 -13.24
CA GLU A 23 -17.88 23.13 -12.95
C GLU A 23 -17.05 22.55 -14.11
N TYR A 24 -17.55 21.51 -14.78
CA TYR A 24 -16.96 21.00 -16.03
C TYR A 24 -17.00 22.04 -17.15
N LEU A 25 -18.15 22.68 -17.38
CA LEU A 25 -18.31 23.72 -18.42
C LEU A 25 -17.42 24.95 -18.16
N PHE A 26 -17.28 25.40 -16.91
CA PHE A 26 -16.36 26.49 -16.55
C PHE A 26 -14.89 26.12 -16.78
N ALA A 27 -14.47 24.88 -16.45
CA ALA A 27 -13.12 24.42 -16.77
C ALA A 27 -12.85 24.38 -18.28
N HIS A 28 -13.81 23.90 -19.08
CA HIS A 28 -13.68 23.83 -20.54
C HIS A 28 -13.71 25.22 -21.20
N ALA A 29 -14.56 26.13 -20.71
CA ALA A 29 -14.61 27.51 -21.17
C ALA A 29 -13.31 28.26 -20.85
N SER A 30 -12.73 28.04 -19.67
CA SER A 30 -11.44 28.65 -19.29
C SER A 30 -10.29 28.14 -20.15
N ILE A 31 -10.24 26.83 -20.46
CA ILE A 31 -9.26 26.24 -21.40
C ILE A 31 -9.44 26.80 -22.82
N ALA A 32 -10.68 26.95 -23.31
CA ALA A 32 -10.95 27.53 -24.62
C ALA A 32 -10.53 29.02 -24.71
N MET A 33 -10.83 29.82 -23.68
CA MET A 33 -10.42 31.22 -23.59
C MET A 33 -8.89 31.36 -23.55
N HIS A 34 -8.19 30.50 -22.80
CA HIS A 34 -6.72 30.47 -22.77
C HIS A 34 -6.11 30.01 -24.10
N ALA A 35 -6.71 29.05 -24.79
CA ALA A 35 -6.26 28.63 -26.13
C ALA A 35 -6.40 29.76 -27.16
N VAL A 36 -7.48 30.55 -27.11
CA VAL A 36 -7.67 31.75 -27.95
C VAL A 36 -6.64 32.84 -27.60
N SER A 37 -6.32 33.02 -26.31
CA SER A 37 -5.28 33.97 -25.87
C SER A 37 -3.87 33.55 -26.33
N CYS A 38 -3.54 32.26 -26.22
CA CYS A 38 -2.27 31.69 -26.69
C CYS A 38 -2.12 31.78 -28.23
N LEU A 39 -3.22 31.63 -28.98
CA LEU A 39 -3.23 31.84 -30.42
C LEU A 39 -3.03 33.31 -30.82
N ARG A 40 -3.26 34.28 -29.92
CA ARG A 40 -3.00 35.72 -30.15
C ARG A 40 -1.57 36.15 -29.82
N SER A 41 -0.85 35.45 -28.93
CA SER A 41 0.56 35.77 -28.63
C SER A 41 1.56 35.16 -29.62
N LEU A 42 1.12 34.20 -30.44
CA LEU A 42 1.90 33.63 -31.54
C LEU A 42 1.78 34.54 -32.78
N GLY A 43 2.80 35.37 -33.02
CA GLY A 43 2.91 36.23 -34.21
C GLY A 43 2.88 35.47 -35.56
N SER A 44 2.96 36.21 -36.67
CA SER A 44 2.52 35.84 -38.04
C SER A 44 3.10 34.57 -38.73
N ASN A 45 3.82 33.71 -38.03
CA ASN A 45 4.39 32.46 -38.56
C ASN A 45 3.32 31.36 -38.72
N ARG A 46 2.63 31.39 -39.87
CA ARG A 46 1.51 30.49 -40.25
C ARG A 46 1.82 28.99 -40.12
N ALA A 47 3.09 28.57 -40.20
CA ALA A 47 3.48 27.16 -40.08
C ALA A 47 3.33 26.64 -38.64
N LYS A 48 3.86 27.39 -37.66
CA LYS A 48 3.71 27.05 -36.23
C LYS A 48 2.24 27.08 -35.81
N GLN A 49 1.47 28.06 -36.29
CA GLN A 49 0.05 28.19 -36.01
C GLN A 49 -0.76 26.97 -36.50
N ARG A 50 -0.49 26.48 -37.73
CA ARG A 50 -1.12 25.24 -38.26
C ARG A 50 -0.75 23.99 -37.45
N GLN A 51 0.49 23.88 -36.96
CA GLN A 51 0.91 22.73 -36.15
C GLN A 51 0.28 22.74 -34.75
N SER A 52 0.20 23.91 -34.10
CA SER A 52 -0.49 24.07 -32.82
C SER A 52 -2.00 23.84 -32.95
N MET A 53 -2.65 24.35 -34.01
CA MET A 53 -4.07 24.08 -34.31
C MET A 53 -4.35 22.59 -34.49
N ARG A 54 -3.47 21.85 -35.19
CA ARG A 54 -3.59 20.39 -35.32
C ARG A 54 -3.45 19.66 -33.98
N ARG A 55 -2.47 20.05 -33.14
CA ARG A 55 -2.29 19.48 -31.79
C ARG A 55 -3.48 19.76 -30.88
N LEU A 56 -4.00 20.99 -30.90
CA LEU A 56 -5.19 21.39 -30.13
C LEU A 56 -6.43 20.64 -30.61
N GLY A 57 -6.62 20.46 -31.92
CA GLY A 57 -7.72 19.67 -32.49
C GLY A 57 -7.67 18.19 -32.07
N VAL A 58 -6.47 17.58 -32.04
CA VAL A 58 -6.30 16.20 -31.54
C VAL A 58 -6.57 16.11 -30.03
N ALA A 59 -6.11 17.09 -29.23
CA ALA A 59 -6.37 17.12 -27.79
C ALA A 59 -7.87 17.29 -27.48
N LEU A 60 -8.57 18.20 -28.19
CA LEU A 60 -10.02 18.38 -28.07
C LEU A 60 -10.80 17.13 -28.51
N ALA A 61 -10.38 16.47 -29.59
CA ALA A 61 -10.99 15.22 -30.03
C ALA A 61 -10.80 14.10 -29.00
N ALA A 62 -9.61 13.97 -28.41
CA ALA A 62 -9.35 13.00 -27.34
C ALA A 62 -10.19 13.27 -26.08
N LEU A 63 -10.29 14.55 -25.66
CA LEU A 63 -11.15 14.97 -24.55
C LEU A 63 -12.63 14.70 -24.82
N LEU A 64 -13.12 14.97 -26.03
CA LEU A 64 -14.49 14.65 -26.44
C LEU A 64 -14.78 13.13 -26.44
N VAL A 65 -13.83 12.31 -26.90
CA VAL A 65 -13.94 10.84 -26.83
C VAL A 65 -14.01 10.38 -25.37
N VAL A 66 -13.14 10.89 -24.49
CA VAL A 66 -13.15 10.57 -23.06
C VAL A 66 -14.46 11.01 -22.40
N ALA A 67 -14.93 12.23 -22.64
CA ALA A 67 -16.19 12.74 -22.11
C ALA A 67 -17.42 11.94 -22.60
N CYS A 68 -17.42 11.52 -23.85
CA CYS A 68 -18.45 10.66 -24.43
C CYS A 68 -18.43 9.25 -23.82
N GLN A 69 -17.23 8.66 -23.63
CA GLN A 69 -17.07 7.37 -22.96
C GLN A 69 -17.55 7.43 -21.50
N LEU A 70 -17.21 8.48 -20.73
CA LEU A 70 -17.71 8.64 -19.36
C LEU A 70 -19.23 8.83 -19.32
N SER A 71 -19.81 9.61 -20.24
CA SER A 71 -21.26 9.82 -20.34
C SER A 71 -22.02 8.52 -20.68
N LEU A 72 -21.47 7.68 -21.55
CA LEU A 72 -22.03 6.36 -21.86
C LEU A 72 -21.96 5.41 -20.65
N VAL A 73 -20.87 5.46 -19.87
CA VAL A 73 -20.71 4.64 -18.66
C VAL A 73 -21.67 5.08 -17.54
N THR A 74 -21.92 6.38 -17.35
CA THR A 74 -22.90 6.86 -16.36
C THR A 74 -24.34 6.55 -16.77
N MET A 75 -24.68 6.66 -18.06
CA MET A 75 -25.98 6.23 -18.58
C MET A 75 -26.22 4.73 -18.40
N ALA A 76 -25.21 3.88 -18.69
CA ALA A 76 -25.30 2.44 -18.50
C ALA A 76 -25.42 2.04 -17.01
N ALA A 77 -24.72 2.75 -16.11
CA ALA A 77 -24.84 2.52 -14.66
C ALA A 77 -26.24 2.88 -14.11
N ALA A 78 -26.87 3.92 -14.66
CA ALA A 78 -28.24 4.31 -14.28
C ALA A 78 -29.29 3.26 -14.72
N GLN A 79 -29.09 2.59 -15.86
CA GLN A 79 -30.01 1.56 -16.37
C GLN A 79 -29.87 0.19 -15.67
N LEU A 80 -28.77 -0.05 -14.96
CA LEU A 80 -28.49 -1.31 -14.25
C LEU A 80 -28.83 -1.28 -12.75
N SER A 81 -29.42 -0.17 -12.27
CA SER A 81 -29.82 -0.02 -10.87
C SER A 81 -31.28 -0.48 -10.68
N PRO A 82 -31.58 -1.46 -9.80
CA PRO A 82 -32.97 -1.84 -9.52
C PRO A 82 -33.71 -0.70 -8.82
N PRO A 83 -35.04 -0.59 -8.99
CA PRO A 83 -35.84 0.41 -8.28
C PRO A 83 -35.81 0.16 -6.76
N PRO A 84 -35.91 1.22 -5.94
CA PRO A 84 -35.99 1.07 -4.48
C PRO A 84 -37.27 0.33 -4.08
N PRO A 85 -37.26 -0.43 -2.97
CA PRO A 85 -38.47 -1.02 -2.41
C PRO A 85 -39.43 0.09 -1.93
N PRO A 86 -40.75 -0.17 -1.85
CA PRO A 86 -41.72 0.77 -1.31
C PRO A 86 -41.53 0.95 0.21
N ASP A 87 -41.78 2.16 0.70
CA ASP A 87 -41.60 2.52 2.12
C ASP A 87 -42.60 1.77 3.03
N GLU A 88 -42.08 0.96 3.97
CA GLU A 88 -42.84 0.53 5.15
C GLU A 88 -42.83 1.65 6.20
N GLN A 89 -44.02 2.04 6.65
CA GLN A 89 -44.19 3.01 7.73
C GLN A 89 -43.81 2.38 9.07
N TYR A 90 -42.69 2.80 9.65
CA TYR A 90 -42.39 2.56 11.06
C TYR A 90 -43.09 3.61 11.93
N GLU A 91 -43.95 3.17 12.84
CA GLU A 91 -44.45 4.01 13.95
C GLU A 91 -43.40 4.08 15.07
N ASP A 92 -43.25 5.27 15.68
CA ASP A 92 -42.30 5.51 16.76
C ASP A 92 -42.75 4.85 18.09
N PRO A 93 -41.86 4.15 18.82
CA PRO A 93 -42.14 3.66 20.16
C PRO A 93 -42.02 4.77 21.23
N PRO A 94 -42.81 4.74 22.32
CA PRO A 94 -42.84 5.82 23.31
C PRO A 94 -41.60 5.89 24.21
N MET A 95 -41.25 7.12 24.58
CA MET A 95 -40.08 7.46 25.41
C MET A 95 -40.23 6.98 26.86
N VAL A 96 -39.16 6.38 27.41
CA VAL A 96 -39.01 6.09 28.84
C VAL A 96 -37.83 6.89 29.39
N GLY A 97 -38.04 7.59 30.51
CA GLY A 97 -37.09 8.57 31.06
C GLY A 97 -35.87 7.98 31.77
N LEU A 98 -34.80 8.77 31.82
CA LEU A 98 -33.55 8.49 32.53
C LEU A 98 -33.70 8.72 34.05
N PRO A 99 -33.16 7.85 34.92
CA PRO A 99 -32.94 8.16 36.33
C PRO A 99 -31.64 8.97 36.53
N VAL A 100 -31.72 10.01 37.35
CA VAL A 100 -30.56 10.80 37.82
C VAL A 100 -30.02 10.19 39.12
N THR A 101 -28.69 10.14 39.27
CA THR A 101 -28.01 9.65 40.48
C THR A 101 -27.83 10.74 41.54
N SER A 102 -28.05 10.38 42.80
CA SER A 102 -27.81 11.22 44.00
C SER A 102 -26.78 10.55 44.94
N PRO A 103 -26.11 11.30 45.85
CA PRO A 103 -24.87 10.87 46.53
C PRO A 103 -25.09 10.05 47.83
N PRO A 104 -24.02 9.45 48.41
CA PRO A 104 -24.12 8.44 49.48
C PRO A 104 -23.97 9.01 50.91
N PRO A 105 -24.36 8.21 51.94
CA PRO A 105 -23.80 8.35 53.28
C PRO A 105 -23.47 7.02 54.00
N GLY A 106 -22.47 7.08 54.91
CA GLY A 106 -22.56 6.44 56.24
C GLY A 106 -21.91 5.06 56.47
N GLU A 107 -20.94 5.02 57.39
CA GLU A 107 -20.51 3.81 58.12
C GLU A 107 -21.50 3.46 59.25
N TYR A 108 -21.52 2.21 59.75
CA TYR A 108 -21.41 1.81 61.18
C TYR A 108 -21.76 0.32 61.44
N ASP A 109 -20.94 -0.28 62.32
CA ASP A 109 -20.90 -1.55 63.08
C ASP A 109 -22.00 -2.64 63.11
N SER A 110 -21.54 -3.86 63.47
CA SER A 110 -22.30 -5.10 63.83
C SER A 110 -22.76 -5.12 65.31
N PRO A 111 -23.62 -6.07 65.79
CA PRO A 111 -23.12 -7.40 66.23
C PRO A 111 -24.16 -8.58 66.09
N GLU A 112 -24.10 -9.57 66.99
CA GLU A 112 -24.26 -11.04 66.77
C GLU A 112 -25.63 -11.75 67.08
N SER A 113 -25.60 -13.09 66.88
CA SER A 113 -26.64 -14.15 66.87
C SER A 113 -27.31 -14.52 68.22
N PRO A 114 -28.22 -15.53 68.28
CA PRO A 114 -27.79 -16.93 68.51
C PRO A 114 -28.62 -18.08 67.84
N LEU A 115 -28.03 -19.29 67.85
CA LEU A 115 -28.60 -20.62 67.50
C LEU A 115 -29.08 -21.37 68.78
N PRO A 116 -29.78 -22.54 68.67
CA PRO A 116 -29.15 -23.87 68.53
C PRO A 116 -29.90 -24.75 67.48
N ASP A 117 -29.70 -26.07 67.25
CA ASP A 117 -28.89 -27.12 67.90
C ASP A 117 -28.50 -28.24 66.87
N SER A 118 -28.00 -29.40 67.32
CA SER A 118 -27.74 -30.66 66.55
C SER A 118 -27.96 -31.87 67.51
N PRO A 119 -27.17 -32.98 67.63
CA PRO A 119 -26.25 -33.76 66.76
C PRO A 119 -26.80 -35.22 66.59
N PRO A 120 -26.07 -36.37 66.49
CA PRO A 120 -24.62 -36.63 66.33
C PRO A 120 -24.17 -37.73 65.30
N SER A 121 -22.85 -37.79 65.11
CA SER A 121 -22.02 -38.77 64.36
C SER A 121 -21.51 -39.94 65.26
N PRO A 122 -20.63 -40.90 64.82
CA PRO A 122 -19.18 -40.65 64.60
C PRO A 122 -18.41 -41.49 63.52
N GLU A 123 -17.50 -40.82 62.78
CA GLU A 123 -16.01 -41.02 62.65
C GLU A 123 -15.27 -42.41 62.57
N PRO A 124 -13.94 -42.48 62.23
CA PRO A 124 -13.03 -41.48 61.60
C PRO A 124 -12.01 -42.01 60.53
N GLU A 125 -11.11 -41.10 60.10
CA GLU A 125 -9.64 -41.24 59.88
C GLU A 125 -8.99 -41.04 58.47
N THR A 126 -8.01 -40.11 58.45
CA THR A 126 -6.98 -39.80 57.42
C THR A 126 -5.79 -39.14 58.15
N PRO A 127 -4.52 -39.24 57.69
CA PRO A 127 -3.87 -38.00 57.18
C PRO A 127 -2.71 -38.14 56.15
N GLU A 128 -2.69 -37.17 55.21
CA GLU A 128 -1.58 -36.28 54.78
C GLU A 128 -0.21 -36.77 54.20
N LEU A 129 0.47 -35.87 53.45
CA LEU A 129 1.68 -36.07 52.63
C LEU A 129 2.99 -35.59 53.29
N ALA A 130 4.13 -36.22 52.93
CA ALA A 130 5.49 -35.62 52.85
C ALA A 130 6.45 -36.51 51.99
N PRO A 131 7.78 -36.27 51.89
CA PRO A 131 8.44 -35.51 50.81
C PRO A 131 9.51 -36.33 50.00
N PRO A 132 10.19 -35.76 48.97
CA PRO A 132 11.16 -36.51 48.16
C PRO A 132 12.65 -36.13 48.38
N THR A 133 13.48 -37.08 48.89
CA THR A 133 14.94 -37.29 48.69
C THR A 133 15.42 -38.44 49.63
N PRO A 134 16.61 -39.09 49.48
CA PRO A 134 17.85 -38.67 48.82
C PRO A 134 18.48 -39.68 47.83
N SER A 135 19.70 -39.37 47.36
CA SER A 135 20.53 -40.15 46.43
C SER A 135 21.86 -40.62 47.07
N GLN A 136 22.63 -41.44 46.33
CA GLN A 136 23.96 -42.02 46.65
C GLN A 136 23.94 -43.30 47.53
N GLN A 137 24.87 -44.26 47.46
CA GLN A 137 26.16 -44.48 46.76
C GLN A 137 26.40 -46.04 46.72
N GLN A 138 27.27 -46.72 45.94
CA GLN A 138 28.22 -46.42 44.84
C GLN A 138 28.68 -47.74 44.17
N GLN A 139 29.25 -47.71 42.95
CA GLN A 139 30.35 -48.63 42.57
C GLN A 139 31.33 -47.92 41.60
N GLN A 140 32.63 -48.00 41.93
CA GLN A 140 33.81 -47.49 41.20
C GLN A 140 34.41 -48.64 40.36
N GLN A 141 35.31 -48.52 39.36
CA GLN A 141 36.09 -47.46 38.67
C GLN A 141 36.59 -48.12 37.31
N PRO A 142 37.55 -47.60 36.48
CA PRO A 142 38.61 -46.60 36.69
C PRO A 142 38.78 -45.51 35.61
N TRP A 143 39.71 -44.59 35.90
CA TRP A 143 40.16 -43.48 35.04
C TRP A 143 41.17 -43.89 33.98
N GLN A 144 41.21 -43.16 32.86
CA GLN A 144 42.41 -42.95 32.04
C GLN A 144 42.57 -41.47 31.67
N ALA A 145 43.81 -41.00 31.53
CA ALA A 145 44.18 -39.59 31.41
C ALA A 145 44.17 -39.06 29.95
N PRO A 146 44.00 -37.74 29.72
CA PRO A 146 43.90 -37.13 28.39
C PRO A 146 45.24 -36.57 27.86
N LEU A 147 45.33 -36.36 26.52
CA LEU A 147 46.17 -35.40 25.73
C LEU A 147 46.30 -35.93 24.27
N PRO A 148 46.75 -35.16 23.24
CA PRO A 148 46.65 -33.71 22.97
C PRO A 148 45.96 -33.41 21.59
N PRO A 149 45.70 -32.14 21.21
CA PRO A 149 45.02 -31.83 19.93
C PRO A 149 45.95 -31.76 18.71
N ARG A 150 45.48 -32.18 17.52
CA ARG A 150 46.18 -31.95 16.23
C ARG A 150 45.27 -31.61 15.03
N ARG A 151 45.41 -30.35 14.61
CA ARG A 151 45.44 -29.77 13.23
C ARG A 151 44.64 -30.44 12.10
N GLU A 152 43.78 -29.64 11.49
CA GLU A 152 43.18 -29.87 10.16
C GLU A 152 44.24 -29.91 9.03
N PRO A 153 44.01 -30.70 7.96
CA PRO A 153 44.75 -30.57 6.69
C PRO A 153 44.21 -29.43 5.82
N ALA A 154 45.10 -28.64 5.22
CA ALA A 154 44.74 -27.59 4.27
C ALA A 154 44.40 -28.15 2.86
N PRO A 155 43.50 -27.50 2.09
CA PRO A 155 43.16 -27.94 0.74
C PRO A 155 44.28 -27.67 -0.29
N PRO A 156 44.38 -28.47 -1.37
CA PRO A 156 45.43 -28.33 -2.37
C PRO A 156 45.27 -27.09 -3.26
N ARG A 157 46.41 -26.50 -3.66
CA ARG A 157 46.49 -25.42 -4.66
C ARG A 157 46.61 -25.99 -6.08
N THR A 158 45.92 -25.37 -7.04
CA THR A 158 46.23 -25.52 -8.48
C THR A 158 46.24 -24.18 -9.21
N VAL A 159 47.43 -23.82 -9.68
CA VAL A 159 47.85 -23.05 -10.86
C VAL A 159 46.86 -22.04 -11.50
N VAL A 160 47.34 -20.80 -11.61
CA VAL A 160 46.72 -19.65 -12.30
C VAL A 160 47.06 -19.65 -13.81
N PRO A 161 46.08 -19.47 -14.72
CA PRO A 161 46.34 -19.17 -16.15
C PRO A 161 46.78 -17.70 -16.39
N PRO A 162 47.43 -17.37 -17.52
CA PRO A 162 48.01 -16.05 -17.74
C PRO A 162 47.00 -14.88 -17.75
N GLN A 163 47.47 -13.70 -17.34
CA GLN A 163 46.69 -12.46 -17.35
C GLN A 163 46.60 -11.85 -18.76
N GLU A 164 45.39 -11.43 -19.15
CA GLU A 164 45.18 -10.38 -20.16
C GLU A 164 44.88 -9.03 -19.46
N PRO A 165 45.15 -7.87 -20.12
CA PRO A 165 45.32 -6.60 -19.42
C PRO A 165 44.00 -5.92 -19.00
N ALA A 166 44.11 -5.12 -17.93
CA ALA A 166 42.98 -4.62 -17.16
C ALA A 166 42.25 -3.42 -17.80
N TRP A 167 40.91 -3.45 -17.73
CA TRP A 167 40.06 -2.25 -17.72
C TRP A 167 38.94 -2.37 -16.67
N SER A 168 38.97 -1.44 -15.69
CA SER A 168 37.89 -1.05 -14.78
C SER A 168 36.95 -2.14 -14.21
N SER A 169 37.30 -2.69 -13.04
CA SER A 169 36.35 -3.42 -12.19
C SER A 169 35.81 -2.52 -11.07
N THR A 170 34.53 -2.16 -11.14
CA THR A 170 33.76 -1.65 -9.98
C THR A 170 33.71 -2.73 -8.89
N PRO A 171 33.74 -2.40 -7.58
CA PRO A 171 33.66 -3.43 -6.54
C PRO A 171 32.40 -4.29 -6.68
N PRO A 172 32.46 -5.61 -6.44
CA PRO A 172 31.26 -6.43 -6.41
C PRO A 172 30.32 -5.95 -5.29
N PRO A 173 29.00 -6.00 -5.49
CA PRO A 173 28.05 -5.70 -4.42
C PRO A 173 28.31 -6.65 -3.23
N PRO A 174 28.16 -6.17 -1.98
CA PRO A 174 28.42 -6.98 -0.80
C PRO A 174 27.54 -8.23 -0.80
N ALA A 175 28.13 -9.38 -0.45
CA ALA A 175 27.43 -10.65 -0.43
C ALA A 175 26.13 -10.57 0.39
N THR A 176 25.03 -11.01 -0.22
CA THR A 176 23.69 -10.93 0.36
C THR A 176 23.68 -11.66 1.71
N ARG A 177 23.58 -10.91 2.82
CA ARG A 177 23.46 -11.52 4.15
C ARG A 177 22.19 -12.37 4.15
N VAL A 178 22.34 -13.68 4.29
CA VAL A 178 21.20 -14.60 4.48
C VAL A 178 20.63 -14.36 5.87
N ILE A 179 19.75 -13.36 5.98
CA ILE A 179 19.03 -13.06 7.21
C ILE A 179 18.10 -14.24 7.47
N ASN A 180 18.31 -14.94 8.58
CA ASN A 180 17.38 -15.98 9.01
C ASN A 180 16.10 -15.31 9.56
N TYR A 181 15.13 -15.05 8.68
CA TYR A 181 13.97 -14.22 9.03
C TYR A 181 13.12 -14.79 10.18
N THR A 182 13.17 -16.10 10.43
CA THR A 182 12.53 -16.73 11.59
C THR A 182 13.09 -16.20 12.93
N ALA A 183 14.36 -15.77 12.97
CA ALA A 183 15.01 -15.23 14.16
C ALA A 183 14.69 -13.74 14.42
N THR A 184 14.11 -13.00 13.46
CA THR A 184 13.82 -11.56 13.59
C THR A 184 12.71 -11.22 14.61
N GLY A 185 11.97 -12.25 15.04
CA GLY A 185 10.79 -12.12 15.90
C GLY A 185 9.64 -11.32 15.27
N CYS A 186 9.73 -10.94 14.00
CA CYS A 186 8.68 -10.28 13.25
C CYS A 186 7.75 -11.34 12.64
N THR A 187 6.46 -11.28 12.98
CA THR A 187 5.44 -12.25 12.52
C THR A 187 4.21 -11.56 11.91
N THR A 188 4.31 -10.24 11.70
CA THR A 188 3.21 -9.38 11.27
C THR A 188 3.71 -8.35 10.27
N MET A 189 3.04 -8.19 9.12
CA MET A 189 3.30 -7.11 8.17
C MET A 189 2.07 -6.20 8.02
N LEU A 190 2.25 -4.89 8.18
CA LEU A 190 1.19 -3.90 8.06
C LEU A 190 1.55 -2.96 6.91
N VAL A 191 0.68 -2.85 5.91
CA VAL A 191 1.02 -2.21 4.64
C VAL A 191 0.12 -1.01 4.38
N PHE A 192 0.72 0.12 3.99
CA PHE A 192 0.07 1.39 3.69
C PHE A 192 0.55 1.87 2.32
N GLY A 193 -0.33 2.49 1.54
CA GLY A 193 0.07 2.94 0.21
C GLY A 193 -1.01 3.08 -0.84
N ASP A 194 -0.56 3.03 -2.09
CA ASP A 194 -1.36 3.12 -3.31
C ASP A 194 -1.59 1.74 -3.97
N SER A 195 -1.88 1.74 -5.27
CA SER A 195 -2.16 0.54 -6.09
C SER A 195 -0.98 -0.44 -6.19
N THR A 196 0.25 0.02 -5.94
CA THR A 196 1.45 -0.85 -5.92
C THR A 196 1.40 -1.89 -4.82
N VAL A 197 0.62 -1.64 -3.75
CA VAL A 197 0.54 -2.48 -2.54
C VAL A 197 -0.91 -2.73 -2.06
N ASP A 198 -1.93 -2.36 -2.86
CA ASP A 198 -3.35 -2.66 -2.60
C ASP A 198 -3.74 -4.07 -3.11
N PRO A 199 -4.08 -5.02 -2.20
CA PRO A 199 -4.53 -6.36 -2.57
C PRO A 199 -6.01 -6.43 -2.93
N GLY A 200 -6.79 -5.35 -2.79
CA GLY A 200 -8.22 -5.25 -3.10
C GLY A 200 -9.11 -4.53 -2.09
N ASN A 201 -8.60 -3.61 -1.28
CA ASN A 201 -9.42 -2.81 -0.36
C ASN A 201 -10.46 -1.97 -1.13
N ASN A 202 -10.13 -1.53 -2.34
CA ASN A 202 -11.03 -0.77 -3.19
C ASN A 202 -12.29 -1.52 -3.65
N ASN A 203 -12.32 -2.86 -3.56
CA ASN A 203 -13.39 -3.68 -4.14
C ASN A 203 -14.80 -3.29 -3.69
N ARG A 204 -14.92 -2.85 -2.42
CA ARG A 204 -16.17 -2.47 -1.76
C ARG A 204 -16.50 -0.97 -1.85
N LEU A 205 -15.64 -0.15 -2.46
CA LEU A 205 -15.87 1.28 -2.63
C LEU A 205 -16.63 1.54 -3.94
N GLN A 206 -17.37 2.64 -4.03
CA GLN A 206 -17.93 3.15 -5.29
C GLN A 206 -16.84 3.88 -6.12
N THR A 207 -15.87 3.12 -6.60
CA THR A 207 -14.76 3.59 -7.44
C THR A 207 -14.59 2.75 -8.69
N ALA A 208 -14.11 3.37 -9.77
CA ALA A 208 -13.61 2.68 -10.96
C ALA A 208 -12.21 2.08 -10.72
N VAL A 209 -11.43 2.57 -9.75
CA VAL A 209 -10.05 2.14 -9.50
C VAL A 209 -10.03 0.80 -8.77
N LYS A 210 -10.25 -0.28 -9.53
CA LYS A 210 -10.28 -1.67 -9.08
C LYS A 210 -9.53 -2.55 -10.08
N ALA A 211 -9.02 -3.68 -9.59
CA ALA A 211 -8.39 -4.75 -10.37
C ALA A 211 -8.91 -6.14 -9.94
N ASN A 212 -10.21 -6.22 -9.61
CA ASN A 212 -10.90 -7.46 -9.17
C ASN A 212 -11.61 -8.18 -10.33
N PHE A 213 -11.01 -8.15 -11.51
CA PHE A 213 -11.49 -8.80 -12.73
C PHE A 213 -10.28 -9.18 -13.61
N LEU A 214 -10.47 -10.17 -14.49
CA LEU A 214 -9.44 -10.54 -15.46
C LEU A 214 -9.15 -9.38 -16.44
N PRO A 215 -7.88 -9.19 -16.81
CA PRO A 215 -6.79 -10.15 -16.68
C PRO A 215 -5.97 -10.06 -15.37
N TYR A 216 -6.25 -9.12 -14.48
CA TYR A 216 -5.54 -9.01 -13.20
C TYR A 216 -5.64 -10.28 -12.36
N GLY A 217 -4.56 -10.63 -11.65
CA GLY A 217 -4.51 -11.84 -10.83
C GLY A 217 -4.56 -13.17 -11.59
N VAL A 218 -4.39 -13.20 -12.92
CA VAL A 218 -4.37 -14.43 -13.74
C VAL A 218 -3.32 -15.48 -13.28
N ASN A 219 -2.21 -15.04 -12.69
CA ASN A 219 -1.19 -15.89 -12.06
C ASN A 219 -1.35 -16.01 -10.53
N PHE A 220 -2.25 -15.23 -9.91
CA PHE A 220 -2.39 -15.16 -8.46
C PHE A 220 -3.24 -16.32 -7.92
N LEU A 221 -2.62 -17.24 -7.18
CA LEU A 221 -3.24 -18.28 -6.34
C LEU A 221 -4.54 -18.88 -6.92
N GLY A 222 -4.40 -19.58 -8.06
CA GLY A 222 -5.52 -20.19 -8.78
C GLY A 222 -6.22 -19.24 -9.76
N GLY A 223 -5.51 -18.25 -10.31
CA GLY A 223 -6.03 -17.31 -11.30
C GLY A 223 -7.10 -16.36 -10.77
N ARG A 224 -7.02 -15.99 -9.49
CA ARG A 224 -8.08 -15.27 -8.78
C ARG A 224 -7.84 -13.76 -8.78
N PRO A 225 -8.64 -12.96 -9.53
CA PRO A 225 -8.55 -11.51 -9.45
C PRO A 225 -9.01 -11.02 -8.06
N THR A 226 -8.07 -10.54 -7.25
CA THR A 226 -8.36 -10.07 -5.88
C THR A 226 -8.55 -8.57 -5.77
N GLY A 227 -8.11 -7.78 -6.75
CA GLY A 227 -7.94 -6.33 -6.62
C GLY A 227 -6.49 -5.87 -6.72
N ARG A 228 -5.52 -6.79 -6.79
CA ARG A 228 -4.11 -6.52 -7.07
C ARG A 228 -3.91 -5.97 -8.48
N PHE A 229 -3.23 -4.83 -8.60
CA PHE A 229 -2.85 -4.24 -9.89
C PHE A 229 -1.61 -4.93 -10.49
N SER A 230 -1.68 -6.24 -10.69
CA SER A 230 -0.66 -7.05 -11.35
C SER A 230 -1.27 -8.32 -11.93
N ASN A 231 -0.52 -9.09 -12.73
CA ASN A 231 -0.92 -10.45 -13.10
C ASN A 231 -0.88 -11.41 -11.91
N GLY A 232 -0.11 -11.12 -10.86
CA GLY A 232 0.17 -12.07 -9.79
C GLY A 232 0.35 -11.41 -8.43
N ARG A 233 1.37 -11.89 -7.68
CA ARG A 233 1.74 -11.34 -6.37
C ARG A 233 2.25 -9.89 -6.47
N LEU A 234 1.91 -9.08 -5.47
CA LEU A 234 2.50 -7.76 -5.25
C LEU A 234 3.86 -7.89 -4.54
N ILE A 235 4.65 -6.82 -4.56
CA ILE A 235 5.92 -6.72 -3.82
C ILE A 235 5.77 -7.17 -2.36
N THR A 236 4.69 -6.73 -1.69
CA THR A 236 4.42 -7.05 -0.28
C THR A 236 3.99 -8.49 -0.04
N ASP A 237 3.43 -9.20 -1.02
CA ASP A 237 3.18 -10.64 -0.92
C ASP A 237 4.50 -11.42 -0.97
N ILE A 238 5.37 -11.08 -1.93
CA ILE A 238 6.66 -11.73 -2.15
C ILE A 238 7.58 -11.49 -0.94
N LEU A 239 7.58 -10.27 -0.42
CA LEU A 239 8.27 -9.93 0.81
C LEU A 239 7.73 -10.71 2.02
N ALA A 240 6.41 -10.75 2.22
CA ALA A 240 5.82 -11.50 3.34
C ALA A 240 6.13 -13.00 3.28
N GLU A 241 6.25 -13.57 2.08
CA GLU A 241 6.62 -14.97 1.88
C GLU A 241 8.09 -15.21 2.22
N LYS A 242 9.00 -14.34 1.76
CA LYS A 242 10.45 -14.39 2.09
C LYS A 242 10.75 -14.17 3.57
N LEU A 243 9.98 -13.33 4.23
CA LEU A 243 10.07 -13.11 5.68
C LEU A 243 9.45 -14.26 6.51
N GLY A 244 8.85 -15.27 5.87
CA GLY A 244 8.15 -16.37 6.57
C GLY A 244 6.83 -15.97 7.23
N ILE A 245 6.31 -14.78 6.94
CA ILE A 245 5.09 -14.23 7.56
C ILE A 245 3.84 -14.86 6.94
N ALA A 246 3.68 -14.75 5.61
CA ALA A 246 2.51 -15.28 4.90
C ALA A 246 2.77 -15.39 3.39
N ARG A 247 2.12 -16.34 2.71
CA ARG A 247 2.16 -16.48 1.23
C ARG A 247 1.52 -15.31 0.47
N SER A 248 0.75 -14.47 1.16
CA SER A 248 0.11 -13.26 0.60
C SER A 248 -0.47 -12.41 1.72
N ILE A 249 -0.47 -11.09 1.56
CA ILE A 249 -1.11 -10.12 2.45
C ILE A 249 -2.54 -9.81 1.95
N PRO A 250 -3.60 -10.06 2.74
CA PRO A 250 -4.96 -9.69 2.36
C PRO A 250 -5.24 -8.20 2.64
N GLY A 251 -6.28 -7.67 2.00
CA GLY A 251 -6.79 -6.34 2.33
C GLY A 251 -7.54 -6.38 3.65
N PHE A 252 -7.36 -5.36 4.50
CA PHE A 252 -8.09 -5.24 5.76
C PHE A 252 -9.61 -5.21 5.54
N ARG A 253 -10.08 -4.65 4.41
CA ARG A 253 -11.50 -4.58 4.06
C ARG A 253 -12.04 -5.80 3.28
N ASP A 254 -11.26 -6.86 3.05
CA ASP A 254 -11.76 -8.10 2.42
C ASP A 254 -12.85 -8.75 3.28
N ALA A 255 -14.00 -9.02 2.67
CA ALA A 255 -15.14 -9.73 3.26
C ALA A 255 -14.77 -11.08 3.92
N ARG A 256 -13.70 -11.72 3.44
CA ARG A 256 -13.28 -13.09 3.81
C ARG A 256 -12.02 -13.09 4.67
N LEU A 257 -11.61 -11.94 5.21
CA LEU A 257 -10.44 -11.83 6.07
C LEU A 257 -10.58 -12.72 7.32
N ARG A 258 -9.73 -13.75 7.42
CA ARG A 258 -9.77 -14.71 8.53
C ARG A 258 -8.95 -14.21 9.72
N SER A 259 -9.36 -14.56 10.93
CA SER A 259 -8.62 -14.23 12.18
C SER A 259 -7.15 -14.67 12.16
N GLY A 260 -6.85 -15.82 11.56
CA GLY A 260 -5.48 -16.31 11.38
C GLY A 260 -4.65 -15.56 10.32
N GLN A 261 -5.28 -14.74 9.48
CA GLN A 261 -4.59 -13.77 8.62
C GLN A 261 -4.40 -12.45 9.36
N LEU A 262 -5.41 -11.97 10.11
CA LEU A 262 -5.32 -10.76 10.92
C LEU A 262 -4.07 -10.76 11.83
N ARG A 263 -3.73 -11.89 12.47
CA ARG A 263 -2.50 -12.01 13.28
C ARG A 263 -1.18 -11.88 12.51
N ARG A 264 -1.17 -12.25 11.22
CA ARG A 264 0.00 -12.18 10.31
C ARG A 264 0.09 -10.84 9.56
N GLY A 265 -0.96 -10.03 9.66
CA GLY A 265 -1.01 -8.69 9.10
C GLY A 265 -1.82 -8.59 7.82
N VAL A 266 -2.00 -7.35 7.39
CA VAL A 266 -2.97 -6.90 6.39
C VAL A 266 -2.43 -5.68 5.64
N SER A 267 -2.98 -5.40 4.48
CA SER A 267 -2.79 -4.13 3.79
C SER A 267 -4.00 -3.22 4.01
N PHE A 268 -3.72 -1.97 4.31
CA PHE A 268 -4.63 -0.83 4.38
C PHE A 268 -4.55 0.03 3.11
N ALA A 269 -3.59 -0.25 2.22
CA ALA A 269 -3.37 0.47 0.98
C ALA A 269 -4.62 0.51 0.08
N SER A 270 -4.75 1.56 -0.71
CA SER A 270 -5.91 1.81 -1.56
C SER A 270 -5.46 2.37 -2.90
N ALA A 271 -5.83 1.68 -3.98
CA ALA A 271 -5.47 2.10 -5.33
C ALA A 271 -6.05 3.48 -5.67
N GLY A 272 -5.23 4.36 -6.25
CA GLY A 272 -5.60 5.77 -6.47
C GLY A 272 -5.41 6.69 -5.26
N SER A 273 -4.92 6.17 -4.13
CA SER A 273 -4.45 6.98 -3.00
C SER A 273 -3.05 7.55 -3.25
N GLY A 274 -2.67 8.47 -2.37
CA GLY A 274 -1.33 9.00 -2.17
C GLY A 274 -1.19 9.53 -0.74
N TYR A 275 -0.14 10.30 -0.45
CA TYR A 275 -0.04 11.05 0.81
C TYR A 275 -0.96 12.27 0.81
N ASP A 276 -1.29 12.86 -0.35
CA ASP A 276 -2.30 13.91 -0.40
C ASP A 276 -3.72 13.33 -0.46
N GLU A 277 -4.57 13.77 0.47
CA GLU A 277 -5.98 13.40 0.53
C GLU A 277 -6.74 13.85 -0.73
N THR A 278 -6.31 14.94 -1.39
CA THR A 278 -6.95 15.37 -2.63
C THR A 278 -6.70 14.39 -3.79
N THR A 279 -5.59 13.63 -3.76
CA THR A 279 -5.28 12.57 -4.73
C THR A 279 -6.32 11.45 -4.63
N ALA A 280 -6.54 10.92 -3.43
CA ALA A 280 -7.53 9.87 -3.18
C ALA A 280 -8.96 10.33 -3.52
N ARG A 281 -9.32 11.58 -3.18
CA ARG A 281 -10.64 12.16 -3.44
C ARG A 281 -11.00 12.18 -4.93
N ARG A 282 -10.04 12.42 -5.84
CA ARG A 282 -10.27 12.41 -7.31
C ARG A 282 -10.77 11.08 -7.85
N SER A 283 -10.50 9.98 -7.14
CA SER A 283 -10.84 8.62 -7.57
C SER A 283 -11.80 7.88 -6.63
N ASN A 284 -12.33 8.55 -5.60
CA ASN A 284 -13.11 7.93 -4.51
C ASN A 284 -12.40 6.73 -3.86
N ALA A 285 -11.08 6.87 -3.68
CA ALA A 285 -10.22 5.93 -2.97
C ALA A 285 -10.13 6.28 -1.47
N LEU A 286 -9.59 5.36 -0.65
CA LEU A 286 -9.29 5.67 0.75
C LEU A 286 -8.06 6.56 0.82
N SER A 287 -8.20 7.72 1.46
CA SER A 287 -7.07 8.60 1.75
C SER A 287 -6.08 7.97 2.74
N PHE A 288 -4.83 8.42 2.78
CA PHE A 288 -3.85 7.93 3.77
C PHE A 288 -4.36 8.00 5.23
N PRO A 289 -5.06 9.08 5.68
CA PRO A 289 -5.77 9.09 6.96
C PRO A 289 -6.78 7.95 7.16
N ASN A 290 -7.56 7.56 6.16
CA ASN A 290 -8.47 6.40 6.28
C ASN A 290 -7.69 5.07 6.44
N GLN A 291 -6.47 4.97 5.90
CA GLN A 291 -5.61 3.81 6.11
C GLN A 291 -5.08 3.74 7.56
N ILE A 292 -4.84 4.90 8.19
CA ILE A 292 -4.49 5.02 9.61
C ILE A 292 -5.70 4.73 10.52
N GLU A 293 -6.90 5.15 10.12
CA GLU A 293 -8.16 4.78 10.77
C GLU A 293 -8.38 3.25 10.73
N ASP A 294 -8.13 2.63 9.57
CA ASP A 294 -8.16 1.17 9.43
C ASP A 294 -7.09 0.47 10.29
N LEU A 295 -5.90 1.06 10.49
CA LEU A 295 -4.90 0.57 11.46
C LEU A 295 -5.42 0.61 12.91
N TRP A 296 -6.13 1.67 13.29
CA TRP A 296 -6.76 1.77 14.62
C TRP A 296 -7.85 0.69 14.80
N LEU A 297 -8.72 0.51 13.80
CA LEU A 297 -9.72 -0.56 13.77
C LEU A 297 -9.08 -1.95 13.82
N TYR A 298 -8.01 -2.17 13.06
CA TYR A 298 -7.21 -3.39 13.08
C TYR A 298 -6.66 -3.66 14.48
N LYS A 299 -6.09 -2.66 15.16
CA LYS A 299 -5.55 -2.82 16.52
C LYS A 299 -6.65 -3.23 17.49
N ARG A 300 -7.84 -2.61 17.43
CA ARG A 300 -9.01 -2.98 18.25
C ARG A 300 -9.49 -4.42 17.96
N ASN A 301 -9.53 -4.83 16.70
CA ASN A 301 -9.92 -6.19 16.29
C ASN A 301 -8.88 -7.23 16.71
N LEU A 302 -7.59 -6.90 16.64
CA LEU A 302 -6.50 -7.75 17.12
C LEU A 302 -6.53 -7.89 18.64
N GLN A 303 -6.79 -6.82 19.39
CA GLN A 303 -6.96 -6.85 20.85
C GLN A 303 -8.10 -7.78 21.28
N ARG A 304 -9.23 -7.78 20.56
CA ARG A 304 -10.33 -8.73 20.77
C ARG A 304 -9.93 -10.19 20.49
N LEU A 305 -9.06 -10.41 19.50
CA LEU A 305 -8.68 -11.74 19.03
C LEU A 305 -7.56 -12.41 19.87
N VAL A 306 -6.60 -11.65 20.40
CA VAL A 306 -5.43 -12.20 21.11
C VAL A 306 -5.18 -11.59 22.50
N GLY A 307 -6.06 -10.71 22.96
CA GLY A 307 -5.88 -9.94 24.19
C GLY A 307 -4.95 -8.74 24.02
N ARG A 308 -5.10 -7.74 24.91
CA ARG A 308 -4.46 -6.43 24.78
C ARG A 308 -2.93 -6.49 24.70
N ARG A 309 -2.29 -7.14 25.69
CA ARG A 309 -0.81 -7.24 25.78
C ARG A 309 -0.21 -7.90 24.52
N ARG A 310 -0.84 -8.96 23.99
CA ARG A 310 -0.33 -9.66 22.80
C ARG A 310 -0.54 -8.86 21.52
N ALA A 311 -1.67 -8.16 21.39
CA ALA A 311 -1.91 -7.27 20.26
C ALA A 311 -0.89 -6.12 20.22
N GLU A 312 -0.59 -5.50 21.37
CA GLU A 312 0.46 -4.48 21.50
C GLU A 312 1.85 -5.02 21.11
N GLN A 313 2.22 -6.23 21.54
CA GLN A 313 3.47 -6.88 21.13
C GLN A 313 3.54 -7.15 19.62
N LEU A 314 2.44 -7.65 19.03
CA LEU A 314 2.39 -7.95 17.59
C LEU A 314 2.53 -6.67 16.76
N VAL A 315 1.86 -5.58 17.13
CA VAL A 315 1.99 -4.28 16.46
C VAL A 315 3.38 -3.68 16.67
N ARG A 316 3.93 -3.70 17.89
CA ARG A 316 5.29 -3.17 18.18
C ARG A 316 6.38 -3.90 17.39
N ARG A 317 6.20 -5.20 17.10
CA ARG A 317 7.17 -6.01 16.33
C ARG A 317 6.89 -6.06 14.82
N ALA A 318 5.72 -5.58 14.38
CA ALA A 318 5.31 -5.63 12.97
C ALA A 318 6.20 -4.76 12.07
N THR A 319 6.36 -5.18 10.82
CA THR A 319 6.97 -4.35 9.77
C THR A 319 5.89 -3.52 9.09
N PHE A 320 6.04 -2.21 9.18
CA PHE A 320 5.18 -1.21 8.54
C PHE A 320 5.78 -0.86 7.18
N VAL A 321 5.17 -1.33 6.10
CA VAL A 321 5.59 -0.99 4.72
C VAL A 321 4.75 0.19 4.24
N VAL A 322 5.40 1.25 3.76
CA VAL A 322 4.76 2.48 3.28
C VAL A 322 5.20 2.72 1.85
N SER A 323 4.27 2.64 0.89
CA SER A 323 4.53 2.79 -0.55
C SER A 323 3.46 3.66 -1.21
N ALA A 324 3.72 4.96 -1.27
CA ALA A 324 2.86 5.99 -1.88
C ALA A 324 3.72 7.13 -2.45
N GLY A 325 3.08 8.07 -3.16
CA GLY A 325 3.71 9.26 -3.75
C GLY A 325 3.65 9.27 -5.28
N THR A 326 3.64 8.10 -5.92
CA THR A 326 3.58 7.97 -7.39
C THR A 326 2.34 8.66 -7.96
N THR A 327 1.17 8.40 -7.37
CA THR A 327 -0.11 9.01 -7.77
C THR A 327 -0.12 10.52 -7.53
N ASP A 328 0.44 10.98 -6.40
CA ASP A 328 0.47 12.41 -6.03
C ASP A 328 1.29 13.22 -7.04
N LEU A 329 2.52 12.79 -7.29
CA LEU A 329 3.43 13.49 -8.19
C LEU A 329 2.88 13.49 -9.63
N LEU A 330 2.36 12.35 -10.11
CA LEU A 330 1.74 12.26 -11.43
C LEU A 330 0.52 13.19 -11.59
N PHE A 331 -0.42 13.17 -10.64
CA PHE A 331 -1.63 13.99 -10.74
C PHE A 331 -1.33 15.48 -10.53
N HIS A 332 -0.35 15.84 -9.69
CA HIS A 332 0.11 17.23 -9.57
C HIS A 332 0.80 17.72 -10.85
N TYR A 333 1.68 16.91 -11.45
CA TYR A 333 2.37 17.27 -12.70
C TYR A 333 1.39 17.51 -13.86
N LEU A 334 0.39 16.64 -14.00
CA LEU A 334 -0.65 16.79 -15.03
C LEU A 334 -1.58 17.97 -14.73
N ALA A 335 -1.97 18.21 -13.47
CA ALA A 335 -2.85 19.31 -13.09
C ALA A 335 -2.18 20.69 -13.20
N SER A 336 -0.87 20.78 -12.98
CA SER A 336 -0.07 22.00 -13.15
C SER A 336 0.30 22.31 -14.61
N ASN A 337 -0.40 21.71 -15.59
CA ASN A 337 -0.13 21.89 -17.02
C ASN A 337 1.36 21.70 -17.38
N GLN A 338 2.01 20.72 -16.73
CA GLN A 338 3.44 20.39 -16.92
C GLN A 338 4.42 21.49 -16.45
N SER A 339 3.95 22.61 -15.88
CA SER A 339 4.78 23.69 -15.31
C SER A 339 5.22 23.42 -13.87
N ALA A 340 5.29 22.15 -13.46
CA ALA A 340 5.68 21.72 -12.12
C ALA A 340 7.14 22.04 -11.74
N VAL A 341 7.92 22.67 -12.62
CA VAL A 341 9.29 23.14 -12.33
C VAL A 341 9.29 24.11 -11.15
N GLU A 342 8.27 24.97 -11.04
CA GLU A 342 8.15 25.97 -9.96
C GLU A 342 7.32 25.45 -8.77
N SER A 343 6.21 24.75 -9.04
CA SER A 343 5.29 24.27 -7.98
C SER A 343 5.67 22.90 -7.39
N GLY A 344 6.51 22.13 -8.06
CA GLY A 344 6.94 20.78 -7.67
C GLY A 344 7.65 20.76 -6.32
N PRO A 345 8.71 21.56 -6.09
CA PRO A 345 9.42 21.58 -4.81
C PRO A 345 8.51 21.93 -3.62
N LEU A 346 7.54 22.84 -3.81
CA LEU A 346 6.56 23.20 -2.78
C LEU A 346 5.62 22.04 -2.48
N TYR A 347 5.08 21.39 -3.51
CA TYR A 347 4.17 20.24 -3.34
C TYR A 347 4.90 19.04 -2.71
N GLU A 348 6.12 18.75 -3.13
CA GLU A 348 6.98 17.74 -2.49
C GLU A 348 7.18 18.02 -1.00
N ASN A 349 7.42 19.28 -0.61
CA ASN A 349 7.56 19.65 0.79
C ASN A 349 6.25 19.39 1.58
N GLN A 350 5.09 19.70 0.99
CA GLN A 350 3.79 19.39 1.59
C GLN A 350 3.57 17.88 1.76
N LEU A 351 3.92 17.07 0.74
CA LEU A 351 3.86 15.61 0.83
C LEU A 351 4.79 15.10 1.95
N ILE A 352 6.02 15.61 2.04
CA ILE A 352 7.00 15.21 3.06
C ILE A 352 6.54 15.57 4.48
N THR A 353 5.93 16.75 4.69
CA THR A 353 5.26 17.07 5.97
C THR A 353 4.14 16.08 6.29
N ARG A 354 3.35 15.66 5.30
CA ARG A 354 2.32 14.61 5.48
C ARG A 354 2.94 13.25 5.83
N VAL A 355 4.01 12.81 5.17
CA VAL A 355 4.73 11.57 5.50
C VAL A 355 5.20 11.59 6.96
N ALA A 356 5.83 12.68 7.40
CA ALA A 356 6.31 12.83 8.77
C ALA A 356 5.17 12.76 9.79
N ASN A 357 4.09 13.51 9.57
CA ASN A 357 2.91 13.53 10.45
C ASN A 357 2.23 12.16 10.53
N TYR A 358 1.95 11.53 9.38
CA TYR A 358 1.33 10.20 9.32
C TYR A 358 2.21 9.12 9.97
N THR A 359 3.54 9.22 9.83
CA THR A 359 4.47 8.31 10.52
C THR A 359 4.41 8.47 12.03
N GLN A 360 4.33 9.70 12.54
CA GLN A 360 4.17 9.93 13.98
C GLN A 360 2.84 9.36 14.52
N VAL A 361 1.74 9.51 13.79
CA VAL A 361 0.46 8.89 14.18
C VAL A 361 0.53 7.35 14.14
N MET A 362 1.18 6.77 13.12
CA MET A 362 1.44 5.32 13.12
C MET A 362 2.34 4.88 14.29
N ALA A 363 3.29 5.71 14.71
CA ALA A 363 4.15 5.45 15.86
C ALA A 363 3.39 5.52 17.19
N THR A 364 2.45 6.46 17.39
CA THR A 364 1.58 6.47 18.59
C THR A 364 0.63 5.27 18.61
N LEU A 365 0.18 4.80 17.45
CA LEU A 365 -0.58 3.55 17.30
C LEU A 365 0.27 2.28 17.54
N GLY A 366 1.60 2.39 17.58
CA GLY A 366 2.52 1.34 18.02
C GLY A 366 3.56 0.93 16.98
N GLY A 367 3.62 1.57 15.82
CA GLY A 367 4.64 1.31 14.80
C GLY A 367 6.05 1.62 15.28
N ARG A 368 7.00 0.72 15.04
CA ARG A 368 8.41 0.84 15.44
C ARG A 368 9.41 0.42 14.36
N ARG A 369 8.96 -0.23 13.28
CA ARG A 369 9.81 -0.74 12.19
C ARG A 369 9.20 -0.34 10.86
N PHE A 370 9.70 0.72 10.24
CA PHE A 370 9.17 1.29 9.01
C PHE A 370 10.06 1.00 7.80
N VAL A 371 9.44 0.68 6.68
CA VAL A 371 10.06 0.49 5.36
C VAL A 371 9.40 1.48 4.42
N PHE A 372 10.11 2.55 4.07
CA PHE A 372 9.63 3.54 3.10
C PHE A 372 10.11 3.15 1.71
N VAL A 373 9.15 2.93 0.81
CA VAL A 373 9.44 2.56 -0.58
C VAL A 373 9.56 3.84 -1.40
N GLY A 374 10.74 4.08 -1.96
CA GLY A 374 10.98 5.20 -2.86
C GLY A 374 10.15 5.12 -4.13
N VAL A 375 9.79 6.28 -4.65
CA VAL A 375 9.04 6.47 -5.89
C VAL A 375 9.88 5.98 -7.09
N PRO A 376 9.31 5.22 -8.04
CA PRO A 376 10.01 4.71 -9.22
C PRO A 376 10.33 5.84 -10.21
N PRO A 377 11.09 5.61 -11.31
CA PRO A 377 11.20 6.57 -12.41
C PRO A 377 9.84 6.76 -13.11
N ILE A 378 8.98 7.65 -12.59
CA ILE A 378 7.60 7.82 -13.06
C ILE A 378 7.57 8.26 -14.54
N GLY A 379 8.57 9.04 -14.97
CA GLY A 379 8.74 9.42 -16.38
C GLY A 379 8.95 8.22 -17.32
N CYS A 380 9.31 7.05 -16.80
CA CYS A 380 9.44 5.82 -17.57
C CYS A 380 8.15 5.00 -17.67
N LEU A 381 7.08 5.30 -16.92
CA LEU A 381 5.82 4.56 -17.01
C LEU A 381 5.20 4.68 -18.42
N PRO A 382 4.66 3.59 -19.01
CA PRO A 382 4.06 3.62 -20.35
C PRO A 382 2.96 4.70 -20.52
N ILE A 383 2.13 4.90 -19.49
CA ILE A 383 1.09 5.94 -19.48
C ILE A 383 1.70 7.35 -19.56
N VAL A 384 2.80 7.60 -18.85
CA VAL A 384 3.46 8.93 -18.82
C VAL A 384 4.17 9.20 -20.14
N ARG A 385 4.87 8.20 -20.69
CA ARG A 385 5.48 8.28 -22.03
C ARG A 385 4.46 8.63 -23.11
N THR A 386 3.23 8.13 -22.97
CA THR A 386 2.13 8.35 -23.91
C THR A 386 1.48 9.71 -23.73
N LEU A 387 1.10 10.07 -22.50
CA LEU A 387 0.45 11.35 -22.19
C LEU A 387 1.37 12.57 -22.43
N LEU A 388 2.68 12.42 -22.19
CA LEU A 388 3.67 13.49 -22.37
C LEU A 388 4.44 13.39 -23.71
N GLY A 389 4.06 12.45 -24.57
CA GLY A 389 4.54 12.39 -25.97
C GLY A 389 6.02 12.04 -26.16
N THR A 390 6.67 11.37 -25.21
CA THR A 390 8.08 10.95 -25.32
C THR A 390 8.27 9.66 -26.13
N GLY A 391 7.17 8.98 -26.48
CA GLY A 391 7.18 7.73 -27.24
C GLY A 391 7.71 6.55 -26.42
N THR A 392 7.83 5.37 -27.04
CA THR A 392 8.27 4.15 -26.32
C THR A 392 9.76 4.16 -25.94
N THR A 393 10.59 5.00 -26.57
CA THR A 393 12.06 4.95 -26.47
C THR A 393 12.67 5.87 -25.42
N ARG A 394 11.95 6.89 -24.93
CA ARG A 394 12.48 7.85 -23.95
C ARG A 394 11.55 8.01 -22.76
N CYS A 395 12.12 8.11 -21.56
CA CYS A 395 11.41 8.53 -20.38
C CYS A 395 11.25 10.05 -20.35
N HIS A 396 10.24 10.54 -19.63
CA HIS A 396 10.04 11.97 -19.41
C HIS A 396 10.95 12.50 -18.29
N GLU A 397 12.00 13.24 -18.66
CA GLU A 397 13.10 13.64 -17.76
C GLU A 397 12.63 14.43 -16.54
N ASN A 398 11.79 15.46 -16.71
CA ASN A 398 11.31 16.28 -15.58
C ASN A 398 10.50 15.47 -14.55
N MET A 399 9.80 14.42 -14.99
CA MET A 399 9.05 13.53 -14.08
C MET A 399 9.97 12.59 -13.30
N ASN A 400 11.10 12.20 -13.91
CA ASN A 400 12.15 11.45 -13.23
C ASN A 400 12.91 12.34 -12.23
N LEU A 401 13.22 13.60 -12.58
CA LEU A 401 13.82 14.58 -11.67
C LEU A 401 12.93 14.89 -10.46
N GLN A 402 11.61 14.99 -10.66
CA GLN A 402 10.65 15.16 -9.56
C GLN A 402 10.61 13.92 -8.66
N ALA A 403 10.69 12.71 -9.23
CA ALA A 403 10.75 11.47 -8.46
C ALA A 403 12.04 11.37 -7.62
N THR A 404 13.20 11.76 -8.15
CA THR A 404 14.45 11.79 -7.39
C THR A 404 14.43 12.87 -6.31
N SER A 405 13.97 14.10 -6.63
CA SER A 405 13.83 15.19 -5.65
C SER A 405 12.94 14.81 -4.46
N PHE A 406 11.82 14.12 -4.72
CA PHE A 406 10.97 13.59 -3.66
C PHE A 406 11.67 12.49 -2.84
N ASN A 407 12.36 11.57 -3.51
CA ASN A 407 13.08 10.47 -2.84
C ASN A 407 14.21 10.98 -1.94
N ASP A 408 14.98 11.99 -2.36
CA ASP A 408 16.04 12.60 -1.54
C ASP A 408 15.48 13.17 -0.24
N LYS A 409 14.34 13.87 -0.32
CA LYS A 409 13.62 14.38 0.87
C LYS A 409 13.06 13.25 1.74
N LEU A 410 12.60 12.14 1.14
CA LEU A 410 12.11 10.97 1.87
C LEU A 410 13.25 10.23 2.60
N VAL A 411 14.45 10.17 2.02
CA VAL A 411 15.67 9.66 2.69
C VAL A 411 15.98 10.50 3.94
N GLU A 412 15.85 11.82 3.87
CA GLU A 412 16.02 12.68 5.05
C GLU A 412 14.96 12.43 6.14
N VAL A 413 13.70 12.17 5.78
CA VAL A 413 12.68 11.71 6.75
C VAL A 413 13.10 10.39 7.41
N VAL A 414 13.59 9.41 6.64
CA VAL A 414 14.10 8.14 7.18
C VAL A 414 15.30 8.36 8.11
N ARG A 415 16.22 9.27 7.77
CA ARG A 415 17.37 9.63 8.62
C ARG A 415 16.92 10.25 9.95
N LEU A 416 15.92 11.13 9.93
CA LEU A 416 15.34 11.71 11.15
C LEU A 416 14.61 10.67 12.01
N LEU A 417 13.93 9.70 11.39
CA LEU A 417 13.28 8.59 12.11
C LEU A 417 14.29 7.64 12.76
N LYS A 418 15.42 7.35 12.09
CA LYS A 418 16.53 6.56 12.66
C LYS A 418 17.14 7.15 13.94
N ASN A 419 16.99 8.47 14.17
CA ASN A 419 17.47 9.13 15.38
C ASN A 419 16.53 9.00 16.59
N GLN A 420 15.33 8.43 16.42
CA GLN A 420 14.38 8.24 17.53
C GLN A 420 14.65 6.90 18.22
N PRO A 421 14.84 6.85 19.56
CA PRO A 421 15.45 5.70 20.26
C PRO A 421 14.64 4.39 20.20
N ASP A 422 13.38 4.47 19.80
CA ASP A 422 12.45 3.33 19.70
C ASP A 422 12.07 3.01 18.24
N ILE A 423 12.44 3.85 17.27
CA ILE A 423 12.08 3.67 15.85
C ILE A 423 13.25 3.16 15.03
N ARG A 424 12.98 2.14 14.23
CA ARG A 424 13.83 1.68 13.15
C ARG A 424 13.14 2.01 11.84
N ALA A 425 13.85 2.66 10.93
CA ALA A 425 13.35 2.98 9.60
C ALA A 425 14.40 2.61 8.55
N THR A 426 13.97 2.23 7.36
CA THR A 426 14.85 2.10 6.18
C THR A 426 14.15 2.61 4.94
N PHE A 427 14.94 3.01 3.94
CA PHE A 427 14.48 3.49 2.64
C PHE A 427 14.83 2.44 1.58
N ILE A 428 13.87 2.11 0.72
CA ILE A 428 14.07 1.20 -0.40
C ILE A 428 14.17 2.02 -1.69
N ASP A 429 15.36 2.05 -2.27
CA ASP A 429 15.57 2.63 -3.60
C ASP A 429 15.05 1.69 -4.70
N THR A 430 13.76 1.81 -5.00
CA THR A 430 13.18 1.14 -6.19
C THR A 430 13.56 1.86 -7.49
N TYR A 431 13.89 3.16 -7.41
CA TYR A 431 14.20 4.00 -8.57
C TYR A 431 15.39 3.43 -9.34
N THR A 432 16.50 3.16 -8.63
CA THR A 432 17.74 2.63 -9.23
C THR A 432 17.53 1.25 -9.84
N ILE A 433 16.80 0.33 -9.18
CA ILE A 433 16.57 -1.01 -9.72
C ILE A 433 15.66 -0.99 -10.96
N ILE A 434 14.59 -0.19 -10.94
CA ILE A 434 13.69 -0.04 -12.10
C ILE A 434 14.41 0.67 -13.25
N GLY A 435 15.24 1.69 -12.97
CA GLY A 435 16.09 2.35 -13.95
C GLY A 435 17.09 1.39 -14.61
N LYS A 436 17.82 0.61 -13.82
CA LYS A 436 18.74 -0.44 -14.31
C LYS A 436 18.02 -1.47 -15.18
N ALA A 437 16.86 -1.95 -14.74
CA ALA A 437 16.04 -2.90 -15.50
C ALA A 437 15.43 -2.29 -16.78
N THR A 438 15.20 -0.97 -16.82
CA THR A 438 14.71 -0.27 -18.01
C THR A 438 15.78 -0.19 -19.09
N ILE A 439 17.03 0.09 -18.69
CA ILE A 439 18.19 0.25 -19.59
C ILE A 439 18.75 -1.12 -20.02
N ASN A 440 18.88 -2.06 -19.08
CA ASN A 440 19.50 -3.38 -19.31
C ASN A 440 18.54 -4.53 -18.96
N PRO A 441 17.39 -4.68 -19.67
CA PRO A 441 16.34 -5.64 -19.31
C PRO A 441 16.79 -7.11 -19.33
N ASN A 442 17.72 -7.46 -20.23
CA ASN A 442 18.22 -8.82 -20.39
C ASN A 442 18.88 -9.35 -19.10
N ASN A 443 19.55 -8.49 -18.32
CA ASN A 443 20.17 -8.86 -17.03
C ASN A 443 19.14 -9.36 -16.00
N TYR A 444 17.88 -8.97 -16.17
CA TYR A 444 16.75 -9.36 -15.32
C TYR A 444 15.84 -10.41 -15.99
N GLY A 445 16.20 -10.87 -17.20
CA GLY A 445 15.44 -11.82 -18.01
C GLY A 445 14.20 -11.22 -18.68
N LEU A 446 14.07 -9.89 -18.71
CA LEU A 446 12.99 -9.13 -19.35
C LEU A 446 13.34 -8.83 -20.82
N THR A 447 12.32 -8.60 -21.65
CA THR A 447 12.47 -8.18 -23.06
C THR A 447 11.61 -6.97 -23.44
N GLU A 448 10.61 -6.60 -22.63
CA GLU A 448 9.76 -5.43 -22.85
C GLU A 448 9.67 -4.57 -21.58
N THR A 449 10.05 -3.30 -21.69
CA THR A 449 10.14 -2.30 -20.60
C THR A 449 9.49 -0.96 -20.96
N SER A 450 8.83 -0.88 -22.11
CA SER A 450 8.20 0.33 -22.65
C SER A 450 6.68 0.23 -22.74
N ARG A 451 6.11 -0.97 -22.62
CA ARG A 451 4.68 -1.26 -22.71
C ARG A 451 4.23 -2.21 -21.61
N GLY A 452 3.00 -2.03 -21.16
CA GLY A 452 2.25 -3.02 -20.39
C GLY A 452 1.94 -4.27 -21.22
N CYS A 453 1.79 -5.41 -20.56
CA CYS A 453 1.33 -6.66 -21.16
C CYS A 453 -0.17 -6.62 -21.54
N CYS A 454 -0.98 -5.82 -20.87
CA CYS A 454 -2.41 -5.65 -21.12
C CYS A 454 -2.73 -4.72 -22.31
N GLY A 455 -3.60 -5.18 -23.22
CA GLY A 455 -4.15 -4.34 -24.29
C GLY A 455 -3.09 -3.90 -25.28
N THR A 456 -3.06 -2.60 -25.59
CA THR A 456 -1.95 -1.97 -26.33
C THR A 456 -0.74 -1.71 -25.42
N GLY A 457 -0.93 -1.67 -24.10
CA GLY A 457 0.13 -1.50 -23.10
C GLY A 457 0.62 -0.07 -22.93
N VAL A 458 -0.03 0.92 -23.54
CA VAL A 458 0.43 2.32 -23.54
C VAL A 458 -0.52 3.26 -22.79
N ILE A 459 -1.80 2.89 -22.64
CA ILE A 459 -2.78 3.70 -21.90
C ILE A 459 -3.63 2.89 -20.90
N GLU A 460 -3.67 1.57 -21.04
CA GLU A 460 -4.60 0.73 -20.31
C GLU A 460 -4.18 0.58 -18.84
N VAL A 461 -5.03 1.01 -17.94
CA VAL A 461 -4.92 0.87 -16.48
C VAL A 461 -6.32 0.62 -15.90
N GLY A 462 -6.43 -0.29 -14.92
CA GLY A 462 -7.68 -0.62 -14.24
C GLY A 462 -8.77 -1.10 -15.20
N GLN A 463 -9.93 -0.44 -15.21
CA GLN A 463 -11.09 -0.88 -16.01
C GLN A 463 -10.81 -0.94 -17.52
N THR A 464 -9.88 -0.15 -18.03
CA THR A 464 -9.56 -0.14 -19.48
C THR A 464 -8.84 -1.43 -19.93
N CYS A 465 -8.30 -2.21 -18.98
CA CYS A 465 -7.81 -3.58 -19.20
C CYS A 465 -8.89 -4.65 -19.24
N ARG A 466 -10.14 -4.35 -18.83
CA ARG A 466 -11.23 -5.33 -18.78
C ARG A 466 -11.53 -5.87 -20.17
N GLY A 467 -11.51 -7.19 -20.33
CA GLY A 467 -11.77 -7.86 -21.61
C GLY A 467 -10.70 -7.64 -22.69
N ARG A 468 -9.54 -7.04 -22.35
CA ARG A 468 -8.41 -6.91 -23.27
C ARG A 468 -7.62 -8.22 -23.33
N LYS A 469 -7.05 -8.50 -24.51
CA LYS A 469 -6.00 -9.53 -24.65
C LYS A 469 -4.75 -9.09 -23.87
N THR A 470 -3.93 -10.07 -23.49
CA THR A 470 -2.63 -9.85 -22.86
C THR A 470 -1.51 -10.44 -23.71
N CYS A 471 -0.29 -10.00 -23.47
CA CYS A 471 0.92 -10.64 -24.00
C CYS A 471 1.02 -12.12 -23.58
N THR A 472 1.67 -12.94 -24.42
CA THR A 472 1.81 -14.39 -24.20
C THR A 472 2.73 -14.74 -23.02
N HIS A 473 3.74 -13.90 -22.76
CA HIS A 473 4.77 -14.17 -21.75
C HIS A 473 4.91 -13.01 -20.75
N PRO A 474 3.99 -12.85 -19.78
CA PRO A 474 4.07 -11.79 -18.76
C PRO A 474 5.38 -11.79 -17.95
N SER A 475 6.05 -12.94 -17.85
CA SER A 475 7.38 -13.08 -17.22
C SER A 475 8.53 -12.42 -18.00
N LYS A 476 8.27 -11.89 -19.20
CA LYS A 476 9.22 -11.12 -20.02
C LYS A 476 8.94 -9.62 -20.02
N TYR A 477 7.84 -9.19 -19.40
CA TYR A 477 7.40 -7.80 -19.36
C TYR A 477 7.71 -7.18 -17.99
N MET A 478 8.23 -5.95 -17.99
CA MET A 478 8.34 -5.14 -16.77
C MET A 478 6.96 -4.73 -16.25
N TYR A 479 6.11 -4.26 -17.16
CA TYR A 479 4.81 -3.69 -16.85
C TYR A 479 3.67 -4.65 -17.20
N TRP A 480 2.71 -4.77 -16.28
CA TRP A 480 1.49 -5.54 -16.49
C TRP A 480 0.45 -4.74 -17.25
N ASP A 481 0.22 -3.51 -16.82
CA ASP A 481 -0.62 -2.52 -17.48
C ASP A 481 0.22 -1.25 -17.74
N ALA A 482 -0.36 -0.11 -18.15
CA ALA A 482 0.41 1.08 -18.50
C ALA A 482 1.03 1.83 -17.29
N ALA A 483 0.83 1.37 -16.05
CA ALA A 483 1.38 1.99 -14.83
C ALA A 483 1.99 0.99 -13.83
N HIS A 484 1.50 -0.25 -13.78
CA HIS A 484 1.85 -1.21 -12.73
C HIS A 484 2.73 -2.35 -13.21
N HIS A 485 3.56 -2.88 -12.32
CA HIS A 485 4.53 -3.93 -12.59
C HIS A 485 3.90 -5.33 -12.72
N THR A 486 4.54 -6.20 -13.52
CA THR A 486 4.25 -7.64 -13.49
C THR A 486 4.74 -8.26 -12.18
N GLU A 487 4.22 -9.45 -11.84
CA GLU A 487 4.74 -10.25 -10.73
C GLU A 487 6.26 -10.51 -10.89
N ARG A 488 6.76 -10.67 -12.12
CA ARG A 488 8.19 -10.86 -12.37
C ARG A 488 8.98 -9.61 -11.97
N MET A 489 8.50 -8.41 -12.30
CA MET A 489 9.18 -7.18 -11.89
C MET A 489 9.03 -6.92 -10.38
N ASN A 490 7.88 -7.25 -9.78
CA ASN A 490 7.71 -7.23 -8.31
C ASN A 490 8.71 -8.16 -7.60
N GLN A 491 8.98 -9.34 -8.18
CA GLN A 491 9.98 -10.28 -7.69
C GLN A 491 11.39 -9.66 -7.75
N ILE A 492 11.77 -9.09 -8.91
CA ILE A 492 13.05 -8.41 -9.12
C ILE A 492 13.24 -7.25 -8.11
N ILE A 493 12.25 -6.37 -7.94
CA ILE A 493 12.32 -5.26 -6.98
C ILE A 493 12.49 -5.78 -5.55
N THR A 494 11.80 -6.88 -5.20
CA THR A 494 11.95 -7.47 -3.87
C THR A 494 13.36 -8.01 -3.66
N ASP A 495 13.85 -8.82 -4.60
CA ASP A 495 15.16 -9.48 -4.52
C ASP A 495 16.34 -8.48 -4.53
N GLU A 496 16.30 -7.50 -5.43
CA GLU A 496 17.43 -6.60 -5.72
C GLU A 496 17.42 -5.29 -4.91
N ALA A 497 16.25 -4.80 -4.49
CA ALA A 497 16.16 -3.58 -3.66
C ALA A 497 15.84 -3.94 -2.20
N ILE A 498 14.73 -4.63 -1.95
CA ILE A 498 14.19 -4.74 -0.59
C ILE A 498 15.03 -5.64 0.29
N MET A 499 15.40 -6.83 -0.18
CA MET A 499 16.14 -7.80 0.65
C MET A 499 17.53 -7.29 1.05
N ASN A 500 18.12 -6.40 0.25
CA ASN A 500 19.42 -5.78 0.52
C ASN A 500 19.36 -4.73 1.64
N SER A 501 18.27 -3.95 1.76
CA SER A 501 18.13 -2.88 2.76
C SER A 501 17.31 -3.26 4.00
N ILE A 502 16.33 -4.17 3.88
CA ILE A 502 15.38 -4.47 4.97
C ILE A 502 16.03 -5.10 6.21
N GLY A 503 17.26 -5.62 6.10
CA GLY A 503 18.03 -6.08 7.25
C GLY A 503 18.19 -5.01 8.34
N GLU A 504 18.33 -3.73 7.96
CA GLU A 504 18.56 -2.60 8.87
C GLU A 504 17.51 -2.49 10.00
N ILE A 505 16.25 -2.87 9.74
CA ILE A 505 15.18 -2.75 10.74
C ILE A 505 15.08 -3.95 11.70
N TYR A 506 15.83 -5.03 11.43
CA TYR A 506 15.77 -6.28 12.20
C TYR A 506 16.98 -6.54 13.10
N VAL A 507 18.14 -5.89 12.86
CA VAL A 507 19.35 -5.99 13.70
C VAL A 507 19.13 -5.44 15.10
#